data_AF-A0A378JKB2-F1
#
_entry.id   AF-A0A378JKB2-F1
#
_cell.length_a   1.000
_cell.length_b   1.000
_cell.length_c   1.000
_cell.angle_alpha   90.00
_cell.angle_beta   90.00
_cell.angle_gamma   90.00
#
_symmetry.space_group_name_H-M   'P 1'
#
loop_
_entity.id
_entity.type
_entity.pdbx_description
1 polymer ?
#
loop_
_entity_poly.entity_id
_entity_poly.type
_entity_poly.pdbx_seq_one_letter_code
_entity_poly.pdbx_strand_id
1 'polypeptide(L)'
;MKYAVTFCVLDREAGSNPFWHSCLLLSQWEDKGKIEVVEQWGFYGLPTTTPNSLLKKVKLSLGLDVDLNGNHGMLRHEELRFLDLGCGLRGATFELSEEKFKLLQQRCKVAVDEQEQAINEVMNQQGLAAKAKKDTRIYPYEHWSAQIYQFEKAKAQEQNRESRLKPFELNLSLTLWGPSLKGSYTCKTQALSLLKGILTEQQLSRLTENDKHPTLPLYSGPLEKIFLHSAGPLRQHTKRSGKKVHYRALEDKDVKLYWTLPPQEMEVLSEETNKSLQISKDYADEAKLVIRRLQRLEWLFRNATLPDIYQSYREQLIEQICDYYDAFAQINTMQSPPLNDNSWFSYLSFLGAVPRNKGEQALLKQVQHAKMLLNSLYMAVVDQWQIDLNYPFERYKRTSNKQFSKEEMDNTADVNLFNKENSSNTDMTMPLTNQATASINYVNALEAVASYLNLEDKKELCNILGRPYIATENKNNEVNQEVNFSMN
;
A
#
# COMPACT_ATOMS: atom_id res chain seq x y z
N MET A 1 25.08 -0.84 -0.88
CA MET A 1 23.73 -1.43 -0.66
C MET A 1 23.37 -1.25 0.80
N LYS A 2 22.14 -0.83 1.08
CA LYS A 2 21.57 -0.67 2.42
C LYS A 2 20.40 -1.64 2.57
N TYR A 3 20.14 -2.03 3.82
CA TYR A 3 19.18 -3.09 4.14
C TYR A 3 18.31 -2.68 5.31
N ALA A 4 17.05 -3.10 5.30
CA ALA A 4 16.15 -2.88 6.42
C ALA A 4 15.21 -4.06 6.60
N VAL A 5 14.74 -4.21 7.84
CA VAL A 5 13.56 -5.01 8.15
C VAL A 5 12.46 -4.09 8.66
N THR A 6 11.24 -4.32 8.20
CA THR A 6 10.05 -3.67 8.71
C THR A 6 9.18 -4.72 9.38
N PHE A 7 8.92 -4.54 10.68
CA PHE A 7 7.82 -5.22 11.34
C PHE A 7 6.53 -4.50 10.94
N CYS A 8 5.64 -5.22 10.28
CA CYS A 8 4.47 -4.65 9.65
C CYS A 8 3.19 -5.30 10.18
N VAL A 9 2.11 -4.52 10.26
CA VAL A 9 0.77 -5.00 10.55
C VAL A 9 -0.21 -4.53 9.48
N LEU A 10 -1.12 -5.43 9.13
CA LEU A 10 -2.25 -5.22 8.22
C LEU A 10 -3.51 -5.06 9.05
N ASP A 11 -4.11 -3.88 9.03
CA ASP A 11 -5.35 -3.59 9.73
C ASP A 11 -6.60 -3.98 8.91
N ARG A 12 -7.78 -3.63 9.42
CA ARG A 12 -9.06 -4.00 8.79
C ARG A 12 -9.29 -3.33 7.43
N GLU A 13 -8.65 -2.19 7.13
CA GLU A 13 -8.71 -1.57 5.81
C GLU A 13 -8.04 -2.44 4.74
N ALA A 14 -7.01 -3.21 5.12
CA ALA A 14 -6.36 -4.19 4.25
C ALA A 14 -7.12 -5.54 4.16
N GLY A 15 -8.25 -5.68 4.87
CA GLY A 15 -9.07 -6.89 4.89
C GLY A 15 -8.69 -7.91 5.98
N SER A 16 -7.86 -7.54 6.95
CA SER A 16 -7.52 -8.40 8.09
C SER A 16 -8.70 -8.60 9.06
N ASN A 17 -8.60 -9.64 9.89
CA ASN A 17 -9.53 -9.89 10.98
C ASN A 17 -9.42 -8.81 12.10
N PRO A 18 -10.30 -8.81 13.12
CA PRO A 18 -10.29 -7.80 14.19
C PRO A 18 -8.99 -7.71 15.00
N PHE A 19 -8.18 -8.78 15.05
CA PHE A 19 -6.89 -8.81 15.74
C PHE A 19 -5.71 -8.40 14.85
N TRP A 20 -6.01 -8.06 13.60
CA TRP A 20 -5.05 -7.71 12.55
C TRP A 20 -4.14 -8.89 12.21
N HIS A 21 -3.20 -8.66 11.31
CA HIS A 21 -2.19 -9.63 10.91
C HIS A 21 -0.83 -8.96 10.89
N SER A 22 0.24 -9.65 11.27
CA SER A 22 1.60 -9.11 11.20
C SER A 22 2.47 -9.90 10.23
N CYS A 23 3.34 -9.19 9.53
CA CYS A 23 4.33 -9.75 8.62
C CYS A 23 5.66 -9.01 8.74
N LEU A 24 6.71 -9.61 8.20
CA LEU A 24 8.03 -9.00 8.05
C LEU A 24 8.25 -8.62 6.60
N LEU A 25 8.78 -7.42 6.36
CA LEU A 25 9.25 -6.98 5.04
C LEU A 25 10.76 -6.78 5.11
N LEU A 26 11.48 -7.45 4.23
CA LEU A 26 12.93 -7.31 4.08
C LEU A 26 13.17 -6.47 2.83
N SER A 27 13.78 -5.31 3.04
CA SER A 27 13.99 -4.31 1.99
C SER A 27 15.47 -4.05 1.74
N GLN A 28 15.82 -3.74 0.50
CA GLN A 28 17.18 -3.32 0.11
C GLN A 28 17.13 -2.14 -0.86
N TRP A 29 18.18 -1.32 -0.85
CA TRP A 29 18.32 -0.19 -1.77
C TRP A 29 19.77 0.29 -1.92
N GLU A 30 20.02 1.00 -3.00
CA GLU A 30 21.22 1.81 -3.21
C GLU A 30 20.92 3.27 -2.87
N ASP A 31 21.94 4.12 -2.80
CA ASP A 31 21.75 5.53 -2.43
C ASP A 31 20.88 6.33 -3.43
N LYS A 32 20.61 5.76 -4.61
CA LYS A 32 19.68 6.28 -5.62
C LYS A 32 18.72 5.17 -6.06
N GLY A 33 17.54 5.58 -6.53
CA GLY A 33 16.53 4.66 -7.06
C GLY A 33 15.41 4.40 -6.05
N LYS A 34 14.89 3.18 -6.02
CA LYS A 34 13.74 2.81 -5.18
C LYS A 34 14.15 1.80 -4.11
N ILE A 35 13.42 1.80 -3.01
CA ILE A 35 13.53 0.74 -2.01
C ILE A 35 12.70 -0.46 -2.46
N GLU A 36 13.36 -1.58 -2.74
CA GLU A 36 12.74 -2.85 -3.14
C GLU A 36 12.49 -3.73 -1.91
N VAL A 37 11.28 -4.25 -1.77
CA VAL A 37 10.95 -5.31 -0.81
C VAL A 37 11.25 -6.64 -1.49
N VAL A 38 12.33 -7.28 -1.08
CA VAL A 38 12.83 -8.52 -1.70
C VAL A 38 12.26 -9.78 -1.08
N GLU A 39 11.88 -9.73 0.19
CA GLU A 39 11.17 -10.82 0.85
C GLU A 39 10.12 -10.27 1.81
N GLN A 40 8.98 -10.95 1.88
CA GLN A 40 7.85 -10.65 2.73
C GLN A 40 7.39 -11.95 3.38
N TRP A 41 7.30 -11.99 4.70
CA TRP A 41 7.04 -13.22 5.45
C TRP A 41 5.87 -13.05 6.42
N GLY A 42 4.90 -13.94 6.31
CA GLY A 42 3.71 -14.02 7.13
C GLY A 42 3.56 -15.36 7.79
N PHE A 43 3.07 -15.37 9.03
CA PHE A 43 2.78 -16.61 9.75
C PHE A 43 1.27 -16.78 9.94
N TYR A 44 0.71 -17.82 9.33
CA TYR A 44 -0.73 -17.98 9.18
C TYR A 44 -1.26 -19.14 10.02
N GLY A 45 -2.31 -18.87 10.80
CA GLY A 45 -3.09 -19.91 11.45
C GLY A 45 -3.87 -20.74 10.44
N LEU A 46 -3.99 -22.03 10.71
CA LEU A 46 -4.66 -22.98 9.83
C LEU A 46 -6.17 -23.05 10.11
N PRO A 47 -7.00 -23.38 9.09
CA PRO A 47 -8.45 -23.50 9.26
C PRO A 47 -8.83 -24.42 10.41
N THR A 48 -9.96 -24.13 11.06
CA THR A 48 -10.38 -24.86 12.24
C THR A 48 -10.71 -26.31 11.92
N THR A 49 -10.02 -27.25 12.59
CA THR A 49 -10.23 -28.70 12.46
C THR A 49 -11.30 -29.23 13.40
N THR A 50 -11.82 -28.38 14.29
CA THR A 50 -12.86 -28.77 15.26
C THR A 50 -14.20 -29.13 14.60
N PRO A 51 -14.93 -30.13 15.13
CA PRO A 51 -16.27 -30.51 14.66
C PRO A 51 -17.26 -29.34 14.71
N ASN A 52 -18.37 -29.47 13.98
CA ASN A 52 -19.42 -28.44 13.93
C ASN A 52 -20.07 -28.25 15.30
N SER A 53 -19.64 -27.22 16.03
CA SER A 53 -20.07 -26.90 17.40
C SER A 53 -20.59 -25.47 17.50
N LEU A 54 -21.34 -25.16 18.57
CA LEU A 54 -21.76 -23.79 18.89
C LEU A 54 -20.56 -22.84 18.99
N LEU A 55 -19.48 -23.30 19.63
CA LEU A 55 -18.22 -22.54 19.74
C LEU A 55 -17.64 -22.21 18.36
N LYS A 56 -17.66 -23.17 17.42
CA LYS A 56 -17.23 -22.95 16.04
C LYS A 56 -18.06 -21.87 15.35
N LYS A 57 -19.39 -21.91 15.50
CA LYS A 57 -20.30 -20.90 14.93
C LYS A 57 -20.01 -19.49 15.48
N VAL A 58 -19.80 -19.37 16.79
CA VAL A 58 -19.46 -18.09 17.43
C VAL A 58 -18.11 -17.58 16.92
N LYS A 59 -17.07 -18.41 16.89
CA LYS A 59 -15.75 -18.02 16.34
C LYS A 59 -15.83 -17.54 14.90
N LEU A 60 -16.55 -18.26 14.05
CA LEU A 60 -16.74 -17.90 12.64
C LEU A 60 -17.52 -16.59 12.50
N SER A 61 -18.53 -16.34 13.34
CA SER A 61 -19.24 -15.05 13.35
C SER A 61 -18.35 -13.88 13.75
N LEU A 62 -17.28 -14.13 14.51
CA LEU A 62 -16.27 -13.13 14.89
C LEU A 62 -15.11 -13.05 13.86
N GLY A 63 -15.19 -13.78 12.76
CA GLY A 63 -14.16 -13.81 11.72
C GLY A 63 -12.92 -14.65 12.06
N LEU A 64 -13.01 -15.54 13.05
CA LEU A 64 -11.91 -16.38 13.54
C LEU A 64 -12.04 -17.82 13.02
N ASP A 65 -11.53 -18.05 11.82
CA ASP A 65 -11.41 -19.39 11.22
C ASP A 65 -10.04 -20.03 11.51
N VAL A 66 -9.75 -20.23 12.80
CA VAL A 66 -8.53 -20.89 13.31
C VAL A 66 -8.87 -21.73 14.53
N ASP A 67 -8.13 -22.79 14.83
CA ASP A 67 -8.29 -23.51 16.11
C ASP A 67 -7.79 -22.66 17.29
N LEU A 68 -8.43 -22.81 18.46
CA LEU A 68 -8.04 -22.03 19.64
C LEU A 68 -6.80 -22.62 20.33
N ASN A 69 -6.60 -23.94 20.21
CA ASN A 69 -5.49 -24.69 20.80
C ASN A 69 -5.20 -25.92 19.93
N GLY A 70 -3.97 -26.44 19.98
CA GLY A 70 -3.63 -27.76 19.46
C GLY A 70 -3.42 -27.82 17.96
N ASN A 71 -3.17 -26.68 17.34
CA ASN A 71 -2.87 -26.55 15.91
C ASN A 71 -1.62 -25.68 15.71
N HIS A 72 -1.04 -25.73 14.51
CA HIS A 72 0.16 -25.00 14.15
C HIS A 72 -0.13 -23.87 13.16
N GLY A 73 0.83 -22.97 13.00
CA GLY A 73 0.81 -21.99 11.91
C GLY A 73 1.84 -22.34 10.83
N MET A 74 1.71 -21.67 9.68
CA MET A 74 2.60 -21.83 8.53
C MET A 74 3.29 -20.52 8.20
N LEU A 75 4.62 -20.53 8.13
CA LEU A 75 5.39 -19.40 7.62
C LEU A 75 5.37 -19.47 6.10
N ARG A 76 5.05 -18.36 5.44
CA ARG A 76 4.97 -18.29 3.98
C ARG A 76 5.15 -16.86 3.50
N HIS A 77 5.34 -16.70 2.20
CA HIS A 77 5.33 -15.39 1.59
C HIS A 77 3.93 -14.75 1.66
N GLU A 78 3.92 -13.45 1.93
CA GLU A 78 2.71 -12.63 1.90
C GLU A 78 2.19 -12.42 0.48
N GLU A 79 0.88 -12.33 0.34
CA GLU A 79 0.27 -12.07 -0.97
C GLU A 79 0.34 -10.56 -1.29
N LEU A 80 0.94 -10.21 -2.44
CA LEU A 80 1.13 -8.80 -2.84
C LEU A 80 -0.14 -7.99 -2.87
N ARG A 81 -1.26 -8.60 -3.26
CA ARG A 81 -2.58 -7.95 -3.34
C ARG A 81 -3.09 -7.37 -2.01
N PHE A 82 -2.44 -7.67 -0.88
CA PHE A 82 -2.74 -7.06 0.41
C PHE A 82 -1.72 -5.98 0.80
N LEU A 83 -0.52 -6.03 0.21
CA LEU A 83 0.57 -5.11 0.46
C LEU A 83 0.51 -3.85 -0.41
N ASP A 84 -0.09 -3.95 -1.61
CA ASP A 84 -0.13 -2.87 -2.61
C ASP A 84 -1.50 -2.18 -2.77
N LEU A 85 -2.45 -2.40 -1.85
CA LEU A 85 -3.79 -1.80 -1.89
C LEU A 85 -3.81 -0.28 -1.65
N GLY A 86 -2.72 0.26 -1.11
CA GLY A 86 -2.64 1.66 -0.69
C GLY A 86 -3.41 2.01 0.58
N CYS A 87 -3.79 1.01 1.40
CA CYS A 87 -4.41 1.24 2.71
C CYS A 87 -4.13 0.10 3.69
N GLY A 88 -4.34 0.39 4.98
CA GLY A 88 -4.30 -0.59 6.07
C GLY A 88 -2.94 -1.16 6.46
N LEU A 89 -1.85 -0.74 5.81
CA LEU A 89 -0.50 -1.18 6.13
C LEU A 89 0.19 -0.21 7.09
N ARG A 90 0.74 -0.73 8.19
CA ARG A 90 1.47 0.06 9.19
C ARG A 90 2.74 -0.67 9.63
N GLY A 91 3.79 0.02 10.01
CA GLY A 91 4.99 -0.66 10.48
C GLY A 91 6.03 0.21 11.16
N ALA A 92 7.04 -0.47 11.69
CA ALA A 92 8.25 0.12 12.25
C ALA A 92 9.45 -0.47 11.49
N THR A 93 10.31 0.40 10.99
CA THR A 93 11.43 0.03 10.13
C THR A 93 12.76 0.20 10.85
N PHE A 94 13.64 -0.79 10.68
CA PHE A 94 14.95 -0.85 11.30
C PHE A 94 16.00 -1.10 10.23
N GLU A 95 16.98 -0.21 10.11
CA GLU A 95 18.14 -0.43 9.23
C GLU A 95 19.01 -1.55 9.81
N LEU A 96 19.44 -2.47 8.95
CA LEU A 96 20.23 -3.65 9.31
C LEU A 96 21.59 -3.62 8.62
N SER A 97 22.59 -4.22 9.27
CA SER A 97 23.80 -4.64 8.56
C SER A 97 23.48 -5.77 7.58
N GLU A 98 24.30 -5.92 6.54
CA GLU A 98 24.15 -6.99 5.56
C GLU A 98 24.16 -8.38 6.21
N GLU A 99 25.01 -8.58 7.20
CA GLU A 99 25.12 -9.83 7.96
C GLU A 99 23.80 -10.17 8.67
N LYS A 100 23.20 -9.20 9.38
CA LYS A 100 21.93 -9.38 10.06
C LYS A 100 20.78 -9.59 9.09
N PHE A 101 20.79 -8.90 7.96
CA PHE A 101 19.81 -9.06 6.90
C PHE A 101 19.84 -10.48 6.31
N LYS A 102 21.03 -10.95 5.90
CA LYS A 102 21.23 -12.30 5.38
C LYS A 102 20.90 -13.38 6.41
N LEU A 103 21.25 -13.16 7.68
CA LEU A 103 20.90 -14.07 8.76
C LEU A 103 19.38 -14.19 8.92
N LEU A 104 18.64 -13.07 8.84
CA LEU A 104 17.17 -13.11 8.91
C LEU A 104 16.57 -13.86 7.71
N GLN A 105 17.05 -13.62 6.49
CA GLN A 105 16.61 -14.37 5.30
C GLN A 105 16.84 -15.88 5.49
N GLN A 106 18.02 -16.26 5.97
CA GLN A 106 18.36 -17.65 6.21
C GLN A 106 17.45 -18.27 7.28
N ARG A 107 17.17 -17.56 8.38
CA ARG A 107 16.26 -18.04 9.43
C ARG A 107 14.85 -18.30 8.90
N CYS A 108 14.33 -17.40 8.07
CA CYS A 108 13.01 -17.59 7.46
C CYS A 108 12.99 -18.83 6.55
N LYS A 109 14.00 -19.00 5.69
CA LYS A 109 14.12 -20.15 4.79
C LYS A 109 14.22 -21.46 5.54
N VAL A 110 15.13 -21.53 6.52
CA VAL A 110 15.29 -22.72 7.39
C VAL A 110 13.98 -23.05 8.11
N ALA A 111 13.28 -22.05 8.65
CA ALA A 111 12.01 -22.29 9.32
C ALA A 111 10.96 -22.89 8.37
N VAL A 112 10.87 -22.42 7.13
CA VAL A 112 9.96 -23.00 6.12
C VAL A 112 10.37 -24.43 5.77
N ASP A 113 11.65 -24.66 5.47
CA ASP A 113 12.16 -25.98 5.11
C ASP A 113 11.92 -27.00 6.22
N GLU A 114 12.13 -26.62 7.49
CA GLU A 114 11.84 -27.45 8.65
C GLU A 114 10.35 -27.74 8.81
N GLN A 115 9.47 -26.77 8.54
CA GLN A 115 8.02 -26.98 8.54
C GLN A 115 7.60 -27.98 7.47
N GLU A 116 8.10 -27.83 6.23
CA GLU A 116 7.81 -28.73 5.12
C GLU A 116 8.31 -30.14 5.38
N GLN A 117 9.53 -30.30 5.92
CA GLN A 117 10.08 -31.59 6.32
C GLN A 117 9.22 -32.26 7.39
N ALA A 118 8.83 -31.54 8.44
CA ALA A 118 8.00 -32.10 9.51
C ALA A 118 6.64 -32.58 8.97
N ILE A 119 6.02 -31.81 8.07
CA ILE A 119 4.76 -32.20 7.42
C ILE A 119 4.97 -33.45 6.57
N ASN A 120 5.97 -33.45 5.67
CA ASN A 120 6.22 -34.55 4.75
C ASN A 120 6.56 -35.87 5.46
N GLU A 121 7.25 -35.82 6.59
CA GLU A 121 7.52 -37.00 7.42
C GLU A 121 6.22 -37.66 7.93
N VAL A 122 5.28 -36.88 8.45
CA VAL A 122 3.96 -37.40 8.88
C VAL A 122 3.22 -37.99 7.69
N MET A 123 3.25 -37.27 6.58
CA MET A 123 2.53 -37.66 5.37
C MET A 123 2.99 -38.99 4.80
N ASN A 124 4.30 -39.18 4.68
CA ASN A 124 4.90 -40.39 4.15
C ASN A 124 4.66 -41.61 5.05
N GLN A 125 4.53 -41.40 6.36
CA GLN A 125 4.29 -42.49 7.32
C GLN A 125 2.83 -42.92 7.40
N GLN A 126 1.90 -41.98 7.29
CA GLN A 126 0.46 -42.26 7.51
C GLN A 126 -0.34 -42.40 6.21
N GLY A 127 0.23 -42.06 5.05
CA GLY A 127 -0.44 -42.16 3.76
C GLY A 127 -1.69 -41.28 3.64
N LEU A 128 -1.74 -40.14 4.34
CA LEU A 128 -2.94 -39.31 4.35
C LEU A 128 -3.15 -38.64 2.99
N ALA A 129 -4.41 -38.51 2.58
CA ALA A 129 -4.77 -37.88 1.31
C ALA A 129 -4.65 -36.35 1.38
N ALA A 130 -4.14 -35.75 0.30
CA ALA A 130 -4.12 -34.31 0.11
C ALA A 130 -5.50 -33.77 -0.31
N LYS A 131 -5.84 -32.55 0.10
CA LYS A 131 -6.94 -31.81 -0.51
C LYS A 131 -6.61 -31.44 -1.96
N ALA A 132 -7.64 -31.36 -2.79
CA ALA A 132 -7.52 -30.80 -4.12
C ALA A 132 -7.09 -29.32 -4.04
N LYS A 133 -6.23 -28.87 -4.96
CA LYS A 133 -5.66 -27.51 -4.97
C LYS A 133 -6.72 -26.40 -4.89
N LYS A 134 -7.89 -26.60 -5.50
CA LYS A 134 -9.01 -25.65 -5.50
C LYS A 134 -9.66 -25.44 -4.12
N ASP A 135 -9.53 -26.44 -3.24
CA ASP A 135 -10.15 -26.47 -1.91
C ASP A 135 -9.14 -26.19 -0.78
N THR A 136 -7.86 -26.02 -1.15
CA THR A 136 -6.75 -25.73 -0.25
C THR A 136 -6.64 -24.23 -0.01
N ARG A 137 -6.57 -23.80 1.26
CA ARG A 137 -6.36 -22.40 1.63
C ARG A 137 -4.90 -22.07 1.87
N ILE A 138 -4.19 -22.89 2.64
CA ILE A 138 -2.80 -22.65 3.04
C ILE A 138 -1.86 -23.69 2.43
N TYR A 139 -2.08 -24.99 2.71
CA TYR A 139 -1.27 -26.09 2.18
C TYR A 139 -2.10 -27.38 2.06
N PRO A 140 -1.70 -28.36 1.23
CA PRO A 140 -2.57 -29.47 0.82
C PRO A 140 -3.12 -30.35 1.96
N TYR A 141 -2.44 -30.39 3.11
CA TYR A 141 -2.82 -31.24 4.25
C TYR A 141 -3.38 -30.45 5.45
N GLU A 142 -3.82 -29.20 5.23
CA GLU A 142 -4.35 -28.31 6.28
C GLU A 142 -5.52 -28.88 7.09
N HIS A 143 -6.22 -29.91 6.60
CA HIS A 143 -7.32 -30.57 7.32
C HIS A 143 -6.84 -31.62 8.33
N TRP A 144 -5.61 -32.09 8.19
CA TRP A 144 -4.92 -32.97 9.12
C TRP A 144 -3.98 -32.20 10.05
N SER A 145 -4.02 -30.86 10.03
CA SER A 145 -2.99 -30.03 10.64
C SER A 145 -2.82 -30.23 12.14
N ALA A 146 -3.92 -30.47 12.87
CA ALA A 146 -3.87 -30.76 14.29
C ALA A 146 -3.14 -32.08 14.58
N GLN A 147 -3.41 -33.13 13.80
CA GLN A 147 -2.77 -34.44 13.96
C GLN A 147 -1.29 -34.40 13.58
N ILE A 148 -0.97 -33.73 12.46
CA ILE A 148 0.41 -33.46 12.05
C ILE A 148 1.18 -32.77 13.16
N TYR A 149 0.56 -31.76 13.80
CA TYR A 149 1.20 -31.03 14.89
C TYR A 149 1.43 -31.89 16.14
N GLN A 150 0.46 -32.71 16.54
CA GLN A 150 0.61 -33.61 17.68
C GLN A 150 1.72 -34.64 17.45
N PHE A 151 1.81 -35.18 16.23
CA PHE A 151 2.86 -36.13 15.86
C PHE A 151 4.24 -35.47 15.96
N GLU A 152 4.43 -34.29 15.36
CA GLU A 152 5.71 -33.58 15.43
C GLU A 152 6.07 -33.21 16.88
N LYS A 153 5.09 -32.81 17.71
CA LYS A 153 5.30 -32.57 19.14
C LYS A 153 5.82 -33.81 19.87
N ALA A 154 5.19 -34.96 19.66
CA ALA A 154 5.61 -36.23 20.27
C ALA A 154 7.03 -36.61 19.83
N LYS A 155 7.31 -36.52 18.52
CA LYS A 155 8.63 -36.82 17.96
C LYS A 155 9.72 -35.87 18.47
N ALA A 156 9.42 -34.57 18.56
CA ALA A 156 10.35 -33.58 19.07
C ALA A 156 10.69 -33.85 20.54
N GLN A 157 9.69 -34.25 21.34
CA GLN A 157 9.88 -34.65 22.73
C GLN A 157 10.75 -35.91 22.87
N GLU A 158 10.51 -36.95 22.07
CA GLU A 158 11.36 -38.16 22.04
C GLU A 158 12.82 -37.84 21.68
N GLN A 159 13.03 -36.86 20.80
CA GLN A 159 14.33 -36.42 20.31
C GLN A 159 14.98 -35.32 21.17
N ASN A 160 14.36 -34.91 22.27
CA ASN A 160 14.80 -33.80 23.14
C ASN A 160 15.11 -32.51 22.36
N ARG A 161 14.29 -32.18 21.36
CA ARG A 161 14.39 -30.94 20.59
C ARG A 161 13.09 -30.16 20.63
N GLU A 162 13.13 -28.89 20.23
CA GLU A 162 11.90 -28.15 19.98
C GLU A 162 11.17 -28.68 18.74
N SER A 163 9.85 -28.55 18.76
CA SER A 163 9.01 -28.77 17.59
C SER A 163 9.37 -27.80 16.47
N ARG A 164 9.53 -28.33 15.25
CA ARG A 164 9.72 -27.55 14.02
C ARG A 164 8.45 -26.78 13.65
N LEU A 165 7.30 -27.39 13.88
CA LEU A 165 6.01 -26.73 13.74
C LEU A 165 5.74 -25.86 14.98
N LYS A 166 5.58 -24.55 14.78
CA LYS A 166 5.24 -23.61 15.86
C LYS A 166 3.71 -23.48 16.01
N PRO A 167 3.19 -23.36 17.24
CA PRO A 167 1.74 -23.28 17.46
C PRO A 167 1.13 -22.06 16.77
N PHE A 168 -0.17 -22.10 16.48
CA PHE A 168 -0.95 -20.89 16.23
C PHE A 168 -2.24 -20.98 17.05
N GLU A 169 -2.25 -20.27 18.17
CA GLU A 169 -3.24 -20.46 19.24
C GLU A 169 -3.70 -19.11 19.78
N LEU A 170 -5.01 -18.95 19.92
CA LEU A 170 -5.65 -17.77 20.51
C LEU A 170 -6.16 -18.13 21.91
N ASN A 171 -5.27 -18.00 22.89
CA ASN A 171 -5.50 -18.38 24.28
C ASN A 171 -6.08 -17.19 25.06
N LEU A 172 -7.41 -17.15 25.15
CA LEU A 172 -8.14 -16.17 25.95
C LEU A 172 -8.15 -16.60 27.42
N SER A 173 -7.51 -15.82 28.29
CA SER A 173 -7.54 -16.00 29.75
C SER A 173 -8.25 -14.82 30.42
N LEU A 174 -8.86 -15.04 31.58
CA LEU A 174 -9.40 -13.97 32.42
C LEU A 174 -8.35 -13.62 33.47
N THR A 175 -7.95 -12.35 33.51
CA THR A 175 -7.09 -11.78 34.55
C THR A 175 -7.91 -10.84 35.45
N LEU A 176 -7.33 -10.41 36.57
CA LEU A 176 -7.97 -9.42 37.46
C LEU A 176 -8.33 -8.10 36.76
N TRP A 177 -7.76 -7.84 35.59
CA TRP A 177 -7.98 -6.63 34.78
C TRP A 177 -8.81 -6.89 33.52
N GLY A 178 -9.46 -8.06 33.44
CA GLY A 178 -10.30 -8.47 32.31
C GLY A 178 -9.64 -9.51 31.40
N PRO A 179 -10.21 -9.73 30.20
CA PRO A 179 -9.72 -10.73 29.24
C PRO A 179 -8.31 -10.39 28.74
N SER A 180 -7.47 -11.40 28.62
CA SER A 180 -6.08 -11.33 28.19
C SER A 180 -5.79 -12.39 27.13
N LEU A 181 -4.99 -12.02 26.14
CA LEU A 181 -4.51 -12.92 25.08
C LEU A 181 -2.99 -13.13 25.18
N LYS A 182 -2.36 -12.77 26.31
CA LYS A 182 -0.91 -12.85 26.51
C LYS A 182 -0.32 -14.25 26.35
N GLY A 183 -1.10 -15.30 26.62
CA GLY A 183 -0.67 -16.70 26.45
C GLY A 183 -0.85 -17.24 25.02
N SER A 184 -1.27 -16.40 24.07
CA SER A 184 -1.46 -16.79 22.67
C SER A 184 -0.13 -16.95 21.94
N TYR A 185 -0.13 -17.67 20.84
CA TYR A 185 0.98 -17.69 19.89
C TYR A 185 0.43 -17.38 18.51
N THR A 186 0.83 -16.24 17.93
CA THR A 186 0.23 -15.72 16.69
C THR A 186 1.30 -15.32 15.68
N CYS A 187 0.87 -14.71 14.59
CA CYS A 187 1.76 -14.07 13.62
C CYS A 187 2.77 -13.11 14.27
N LYS A 188 2.36 -12.36 15.30
CA LYS A 188 3.25 -11.42 15.99
C LYS A 188 4.33 -12.16 16.77
N THR A 189 3.95 -13.19 17.52
CA THR A 189 4.90 -13.98 18.32
C THR A 189 5.97 -14.62 17.43
N GLN A 190 5.55 -15.19 16.29
CA GLN A 190 6.49 -15.77 15.33
C GLN A 190 7.42 -14.70 14.73
N ALA A 191 6.88 -13.56 14.32
CA ALA A 191 7.68 -12.47 13.76
C ALA A 191 8.74 -11.97 14.77
N LEU A 192 8.35 -11.75 16.02
CA LEU A 192 9.28 -11.34 17.09
C LEU A 192 10.33 -12.42 17.37
N SER A 193 9.95 -13.70 17.34
CA SER A 193 10.89 -14.82 17.50
C SER A 193 11.96 -14.82 16.40
N LEU A 194 11.58 -14.54 15.14
CA LEU A 194 12.53 -14.45 14.03
C LEU A 194 13.48 -13.25 14.17
N LEU A 195 12.95 -12.12 14.68
CA LEU A 195 13.70 -10.89 14.91
C LEU A 195 14.63 -10.93 16.14
N LYS A 196 14.47 -11.91 17.04
CA LYS A 196 15.28 -12.02 18.26
C LYS A 196 16.77 -12.18 17.93
N GLY A 197 17.61 -11.30 18.45
CA GLY A 197 19.05 -11.27 18.14
C GLY A 197 19.40 -10.63 16.78
N ILE A 198 18.40 -10.28 15.96
CA ILE A 198 18.57 -9.37 14.82
C ILE A 198 18.42 -7.93 15.33
N LEU A 199 17.30 -7.67 15.99
CA LEU A 199 17.00 -6.42 16.67
C LEU A 199 17.47 -6.45 18.13
N THR A 200 17.64 -5.26 18.72
CA THR A 200 17.94 -5.12 20.15
C THR A 200 16.70 -5.39 21.00
N GLU A 201 16.88 -5.69 22.28
CA GLU A 201 15.77 -5.89 23.22
C GLU A 201 14.89 -4.63 23.34
N GLN A 202 15.48 -3.43 23.25
CA GLN A 202 14.73 -2.17 23.25
C GLN A 202 13.83 -2.05 22.01
N GLN A 203 14.34 -2.41 20.84
CA GLN A 203 13.58 -2.42 19.59
C GLN A 203 12.43 -3.42 19.64
N LEU A 204 12.67 -4.62 20.18
CA LEU A 204 11.63 -5.63 20.35
C LEU A 204 10.57 -5.19 21.37
N SER A 205 11.00 -4.59 22.50
CA SER A 205 10.11 -4.08 23.54
C SER A 205 9.15 -3.00 23.04
N ARG A 206 9.61 -2.14 22.12
CA ARG A 206 8.74 -1.17 21.45
C ARG A 206 7.57 -1.85 20.73
N LEU A 207 7.82 -2.95 20.05
CA LEU A 207 6.81 -3.70 19.30
C LEU A 207 5.85 -4.46 20.21
N THR A 208 6.15 -4.65 21.50
CA THR A 208 5.29 -5.34 22.47
C THR A 208 4.65 -4.40 23.51
N GLU A 209 4.85 -3.09 23.37
CA GLU A 209 4.51 -2.07 24.37
C GLU A 209 5.10 -2.40 25.76
N ASN A 210 6.39 -2.75 25.78
CA ASN A 210 7.11 -3.24 26.96
C ASN A 210 6.44 -4.49 27.55
N ASP A 211 6.23 -5.49 26.70
CA ASP A 211 5.64 -6.81 27.02
C ASP A 211 4.20 -6.77 27.58
N LYS A 212 3.52 -5.64 27.42
CA LYS A 212 2.09 -5.54 27.71
C LYS A 212 1.26 -6.33 26.70
N HIS A 213 1.67 -6.36 25.43
CA HIS A 213 0.92 -7.02 24.37
C HIS A 213 1.84 -7.79 23.39
N PRO A 214 2.48 -8.88 23.85
CA PRO A 214 3.47 -9.61 23.04
C PRO A 214 2.86 -10.40 21.87
N THR A 215 1.55 -10.63 21.87
CA THR A 215 0.90 -11.63 21.00
C THR A 215 -0.08 -11.07 19.99
N LEU A 216 -0.54 -9.82 20.12
CA LEU A 216 -1.55 -9.27 19.23
C LEU A 216 -0.97 -8.16 18.34
N PRO A 217 -1.05 -8.30 17.00
CA PRO A 217 -0.60 -7.26 16.06
C PRO A 217 -1.26 -5.91 16.30
N LEU A 218 -2.55 -5.88 16.65
CA LEU A 218 -3.30 -4.66 16.99
C LEU A 218 -2.58 -3.75 18.01
N TYR A 219 -1.85 -4.35 18.96
CA TYR A 219 -1.19 -3.64 20.06
C TYR A 219 0.34 -3.71 19.89
N SER A 220 0.85 -3.10 18.83
CA SER A 220 2.28 -3.15 18.48
C SER A 220 3.02 -1.82 18.68
N GLY A 221 2.51 -0.97 19.57
CA GLY A 221 3.08 0.35 19.82
C GLY A 221 2.94 1.30 18.63
N PRO A 222 3.70 2.41 18.61
CA PRO A 222 3.65 3.40 17.54
C PRO A 222 4.21 2.84 16.22
N LEU A 223 3.35 2.82 15.19
CA LEU A 223 3.65 2.36 13.84
C LEU A 223 3.26 3.43 12.80
N GLU A 224 4.16 3.69 11.86
CA GLU A 224 3.94 4.58 10.72
C GLU A 224 2.97 3.94 9.71
N LYS A 225 2.15 4.75 9.00
CA LYS A 225 1.42 4.30 7.80
C LYS A 225 2.38 4.10 6.63
N ILE A 226 2.37 2.91 6.04
CA ILE A 226 3.27 2.51 4.95
C ILE A 226 2.49 2.35 3.65
N PHE A 227 3.11 2.70 2.54
CA PHE A 227 2.55 2.54 1.19
C PHE A 227 3.54 1.82 0.31
N LEU A 228 3.13 0.66 -0.22
CA LEU A 228 3.91 -0.13 -1.16
C LEU A 228 3.15 -0.22 -2.47
N HIS A 229 3.84 -0.38 -3.59
CA HIS A 229 3.23 -0.66 -4.89
C HIS A 229 3.96 -1.79 -5.57
N SER A 230 3.22 -2.62 -6.31
CA SER A 230 3.81 -3.65 -7.15
C SER A 230 3.95 -3.16 -8.59
N ALA A 231 4.99 -3.62 -9.28
CA ALA A 231 5.19 -3.44 -10.72
C ALA A 231 5.29 -4.82 -11.39
N GLY A 232 5.10 -4.87 -12.71
CA GLY A 232 5.15 -6.12 -13.49
C GLY A 232 3.79 -6.60 -14.00
N PRO A 233 3.73 -7.82 -14.58
CA PRO A 233 2.55 -8.36 -15.21
C PRO A 233 1.40 -8.60 -14.22
N LEU A 234 0.17 -8.54 -14.75
CA LEU A 234 -1.05 -8.84 -14.00
C LEU A 234 -1.55 -10.24 -14.31
N ARG A 235 -2.08 -10.89 -13.28
CA ARG A 235 -2.90 -12.10 -13.36
C ARG A 235 -4.35 -11.78 -13.03
N GLN A 236 -5.25 -12.71 -13.34
CA GLN A 236 -6.67 -12.61 -12.99
C GLN A 236 -7.03 -13.66 -11.94
N HIS A 237 -7.75 -13.24 -10.89
CA HIS A 237 -8.33 -14.11 -9.89
C HIS A 237 -9.86 -13.95 -9.88
N THR A 238 -10.58 -15.06 -9.78
CA THR A 238 -12.04 -15.03 -9.63
C THR A 238 -12.37 -15.21 -8.15
N LYS A 239 -12.92 -14.16 -7.51
CA LYS A 239 -13.39 -14.23 -6.13
C LYS A 239 -14.52 -15.25 -6.00
N ARG A 240 -14.81 -15.70 -4.78
CA ARG A 240 -15.99 -16.54 -4.48
C ARG A 240 -17.31 -15.93 -4.95
N SER A 241 -17.40 -14.60 -5.02
CA SER A 241 -18.57 -13.89 -5.56
C SER A 241 -18.71 -13.97 -7.09
N GLY A 242 -17.75 -14.55 -7.79
CA GLY A 242 -17.67 -14.52 -9.26
C GLY A 242 -17.00 -13.27 -9.82
N LYS A 243 -16.73 -12.24 -9.00
CA LYS A 243 -16.03 -11.02 -9.45
C LYS A 243 -14.58 -11.36 -9.83
N LYS A 244 -14.22 -11.09 -11.08
CA LYS A 244 -12.84 -11.14 -11.56
C LYS A 244 -12.07 -9.92 -11.04
N VAL A 245 -10.88 -10.15 -10.52
CA VAL A 245 -9.97 -9.09 -10.08
C VAL A 245 -8.59 -9.30 -10.68
N HIS A 246 -7.95 -8.20 -11.06
CA HIS A 246 -6.58 -8.19 -11.54
C HIS A 246 -5.63 -7.99 -10.36
N TYR A 247 -4.57 -8.78 -10.30
CA TYR A 247 -3.57 -8.71 -9.22
C TYR A 247 -2.19 -9.13 -9.73
N ARG A 248 -1.12 -8.68 -9.07
CA ARG A 248 0.25 -9.15 -9.35
C ARG A 248 0.61 -10.30 -8.43
N ALA A 249 1.35 -11.27 -8.95
CA ALA A 249 1.66 -12.52 -8.28
C ALA A 249 3.18 -12.67 -8.15
N LEU A 250 3.67 -13.05 -6.96
CA LEU A 250 5.12 -13.16 -6.70
C LEU A 250 5.80 -14.26 -7.49
N GLU A 251 5.03 -15.24 -7.96
CA GLU A 251 5.56 -16.32 -8.79
C GLU A 251 6.00 -15.83 -10.18
N ASP A 252 5.57 -14.63 -10.59
CA ASP A 252 6.03 -14.00 -11.82
C ASP A 252 7.37 -13.28 -11.60
N LYS A 253 8.41 -13.71 -12.32
CA LYS A 253 9.79 -13.20 -12.16
C LYS A 253 9.93 -11.68 -12.36
N ASP A 254 9.05 -11.10 -13.17
CA ASP A 254 9.06 -9.67 -13.50
C ASP A 254 8.22 -8.84 -12.52
N VAL A 255 7.56 -9.48 -11.55
CA VAL A 255 6.81 -8.77 -10.51
C VAL A 255 7.73 -8.37 -9.37
N LYS A 256 7.71 -7.09 -9.03
CA LYS A 256 8.50 -6.50 -7.95
C LYS A 256 7.65 -5.65 -7.04
N LEU A 257 8.04 -5.53 -5.77
CA LEU A 257 7.36 -4.73 -4.76
C LEU A 257 8.29 -3.61 -4.30
N TYR A 258 7.80 -2.37 -4.32
CA TYR A 258 8.57 -1.19 -3.95
C TYR A 258 7.86 -0.38 -2.88
N TRP A 259 8.63 0.34 -2.08
CA TRP A 259 8.09 1.42 -1.27
C TRP A 259 7.63 2.56 -2.18
N THR A 260 6.39 3.00 -1.99
CA THR A 260 5.83 4.15 -2.72
C THR A 260 6.26 5.46 -2.09
N LEU A 261 6.46 5.46 -0.78
CA LEU A 261 7.17 6.51 -0.07
C LEU A 261 8.18 5.79 0.83
N PRO A 262 9.48 6.15 0.80
CA PRO A 262 10.44 5.61 1.75
C PRO A 262 9.98 5.75 3.20
N PRO A 263 10.45 4.91 4.13
CA PRO A 263 10.06 4.99 5.54
C PRO A 263 10.46 6.35 6.12
N GLN A 264 9.52 7.04 6.75
CA GLN A 264 9.76 8.34 7.40
C GLN A 264 10.12 8.18 8.88
N GLU A 265 9.70 7.06 9.47
CA GLU A 265 10.11 6.59 10.79
C GLU A 265 10.97 5.34 10.64
N MET A 266 12.29 5.53 10.65
CA MET A 266 13.27 4.44 10.62
C MET A 266 14.32 4.61 11.70
N GLU A 267 14.62 3.53 12.40
CA GLU A 267 15.80 3.46 13.26
C GLU A 267 17.02 3.16 12.39
N VAL A 268 17.80 4.21 12.11
CA VAL A 268 18.94 4.19 11.18
C VAL A 268 20.24 3.77 11.87
N LEU A 269 21.14 3.16 11.11
CA LEU A 269 22.53 2.92 11.48
C LEU A 269 23.42 4.12 11.16
N SER A 270 23.00 4.99 10.23
CA SER A 270 23.73 6.21 9.85
C SER A 270 22.82 7.42 9.66
N GLU A 271 23.30 8.61 10.04
CA GLU A 271 22.56 9.85 9.79
C GLU A 271 22.35 10.14 8.31
N GLU A 272 23.27 9.70 7.46
CA GLU A 272 23.19 9.88 6.00
C GLU A 272 21.98 9.16 5.42
N THR A 273 21.72 7.92 5.85
CA THR A 273 20.50 7.20 5.46
C THR A 273 19.25 7.98 5.87
N ASN A 274 19.23 8.57 7.07
CA ASN A 274 18.08 9.36 7.49
C ASN A 274 17.85 10.59 6.58
N LYS A 275 18.93 11.28 6.23
CA LYS A 275 18.91 12.48 5.38
C LYS A 275 18.48 12.19 3.94
N SER A 276 18.71 10.99 3.42
CA SER A 276 18.34 10.63 2.05
C SER A 276 16.90 10.15 1.89
N LEU A 277 16.25 9.67 2.95
CA LEU A 277 14.90 9.10 2.88
C LEU A 277 13.80 10.04 3.39
N GLN A 278 14.13 10.93 4.32
CA GLN A 278 13.14 11.79 4.96
C GLN A 278 12.68 12.92 4.04
N ILE A 279 11.37 13.06 3.93
CA ILE A 279 10.72 14.23 3.37
C ILE A 279 10.37 15.22 4.49
N SER A 280 9.98 16.44 4.11
CA SER A 280 9.52 17.42 5.08
C SER A 280 8.34 16.88 5.91
N LYS A 281 8.46 16.94 7.24
CA LYS A 281 7.44 16.49 8.18
C LYS A 281 6.11 17.23 8.00
N ASP A 282 6.17 18.51 7.61
CA ASP A 282 4.98 19.36 7.43
C ASP A 282 4.09 18.86 6.28
N TYR A 283 4.67 18.17 5.30
CA TYR A 283 3.98 17.68 4.11
C TYR A 283 3.90 16.15 4.02
N ALA A 284 4.48 15.42 4.99
CA ALA A 284 4.53 13.96 4.96
C ALA A 284 3.13 13.33 4.99
N ASP A 285 2.23 13.84 5.84
CA ASP A 285 0.85 13.35 5.92
C ASP A 285 0.04 13.67 4.66
N GLU A 286 0.30 14.82 4.05
CA GLU A 286 -0.34 15.21 2.79
C GLU A 286 0.11 14.32 1.63
N ALA A 287 1.41 14.04 1.52
CA ALA A 287 1.97 13.11 0.55
C ALA A 287 1.37 11.70 0.73
N LYS A 288 1.35 11.19 1.96
CA LYS A 288 0.73 9.90 2.31
C LYS A 288 -0.75 9.84 1.93
N LEU A 289 -1.50 10.92 2.16
CA LEU A 289 -2.92 10.99 1.80
C LEU A 289 -3.12 10.94 0.27
N VAL A 290 -2.30 11.65 -0.49
CA VAL A 290 -2.36 11.63 -1.95
C VAL A 290 -1.97 10.26 -2.51
N ILE A 291 -0.89 9.65 -2.02
CA ILE A 291 -0.45 8.31 -2.40
C ILE A 291 -1.57 7.28 -2.16
N ARG A 292 -2.16 7.28 -0.96
CA ARG A 292 -3.32 6.45 -0.62
C ARG A 292 -4.42 6.56 -1.67
N ARG A 293 -4.76 7.78 -2.08
CA ARG A 293 -5.85 8.02 -3.05
C ARG A 293 -5.48 7.48 -4.43
N LEU A 294 -4.28 7.77 -4.91
CA LEU A 294 -3.79 7.31 -6.21
C LEU A 294 -3.80 5.77 -6.31
N GLN A 295 -3.24 5.08 -5.33
CA GLN A 295 -3.19 3.61 -5.32
C GLN A 295 -4.59 2.98 -5.24
N ARG A 296 -5.49 3.55 -4.43
CA ARG A 296 -6.89 3.09 -4.38
C ARG A 296 -7.63 3.34 -5.70
N LEU A 297 -7.32 4.42 -6.41
CA LEU A 297 -7.87 4.69 -7.74
C LEU A 297 -7.33 3.74 -8.79
N GLU A 298 -6.04 3.40 -8.78
CA GLU A 298 -5.48 2.35 -9.64
C GLU A 298 -6.27 1.05 -9.45
N TRP A 299 -6.47 0.63 -8.20
CA TRP A 299 -7.25 -0.56 -7.89
C TRP A 299 -8.69 -0.46 -8.40
N LEU A 300 -9.35 0.68 -8.18
CA LEU A 300 -10.71 0.91 -8.65
C LEU A 300 -10.80 0.77 -10.19
N PHE A 301 -10.00 1.53 -10.93
CA PHE A 301 -10.07 1.54 -12.40
C PHE A 301 -9.66 0.19 -13.01
N ARG A 302 -8.67 -0.52 -12.44
CA ARG A 302 -8.29 -1.87 -12.90
C ARG A 302 -9.42 -2.89 -12.77
N ASN A 303 -10.31 -2.71 -11.81
CA ASN A 303 -11.35 -3.67 -11.45
C ASN A 303 -12.78 -3.18 -11.73
N ALA A 304 -12.91 -1.96 -12.26
CA ALA A 304 -14.17 -1.40 -12.72
C ALA A 304 -14.65 -2.09 -13.99
N THR A 305 -15.97 -2.21 -14.13
CA THR A 305 -16.59 -2.71 -15.37
C THR A 305 -16.93 -1.51 -16.24
N LEU A 306 -16.29 -1.42 -17.41
CA LEU A 306 -16.46 -0.35 -18.39
C LEU A 306 -16.68 -0.98 -19.78
N PRO A 307 -17.47 -0.35 -20.66
CA PRO A 307 -17.56 -0.74 -22.07
C PRO A 307 -16.18 -0.78 -22.75
N ASP A 308 -15.96 -1.77 -23.61
CA ASP A 308 -14.67 -1.99 -24.29
C ASP A 308 -14.19 -0.77 -25.10
N ILE A 309 -15.11 0.06 -25.58
CA ILE A 309 -14.82 1.31 -26.29
C ILE A 309 -13.98 2.30 -25.45
N TYR A 310 -14.02 2.20 -24.12
CA TYR A 310 -13.26 3.07 -23.21
C TYR A 310 -11.99 2.41 -22.66
N GLN A 311 -11.64 1.23 -23.16
CA GLN A 311 -10.50 0.47 -22.66
C GLN A 311 -9.18 1.25 -22.74
N SER A 312 -8.92 1.93 -23.86
CA SER A 312 -7.69 2.70 -24.03
C SER A 312 -7.60 3.92 -23.11
N TYR A 313 -8.72 4.59 -22.82
CA TYR A 313 -8.78 5.66 -21.83
C TYR A 313 -8.43 5.14 -20.44
N ARG A 314 -9.03 4.00 -20.07
CA ARG A 314 -8.80 3.34 -18.80
C ARG A 314 -7.33 2.96 -18.62
N GLU A 315 -6.73 2.34 -19.63
CA GLU A 315 -5.32 1.92 -19.58
C GLU A 315 -4.37 3.09 -19.43
N GLN A 316 -4.56 4.18 -20.20
CA GLN A 316 -3.69 5.35 -20.10
C GLN A 316 -3.90 6.15 -18.81
N LEU A 317 -5.14 6.25 -18.32
CA LEU A 317 -5.41 6.85 -17.02
C LEU A 317 -4.74 6.05 -15.89
N ILE A 318 -4.79 4.72 -15.95
CA ILE A 318 -4.10 3.85 -14.99
C ILE A 318 -2.59 4.09 -15.06
N GLU A 319 -2.01 4.16 -16.26
CA GLU A 319 -0.58 4.46 -16.42
C GLU A 319 -0.20 5.82 -15.81
N GLN A 320 -1.00 6.85 -16.07
CA GLN A 320 -0.82 8.18 -15.49
C GLN A 320 -0.90 8.15 -13.94
N ILE A 321 -1.90 7.46 -13.37
CA ILE A 321 -2.04 7.27 -11.92
C ILE A 321 -0.80 6.57 -11.36
N CYS A 322 -0.31 5.52 -12.03
CA CYS A 322 0.86 4.77 -11.62
C CYS A 322 2.10 5.65 -11.58
N ASP A 323 2.36 6.42 -12.64
CA ASP A 323 3.52 7.31 -12.70
C ASP A 323 3.45 8.42 -11.62
N TYR A 324 2.25 8.91 -11.27
CA TYR A 324 2.10 9.88 -10.18
C TYR A 324 2.56 9.35 -8.83
N TYR A 325 2.12 8.15 -8.42
CA TYR A 325 2.58 7.61 -7.13
C TYR A 325 4.00 7.05 -7.22
N ASP A 326 4.44 6.57 -8.38
CA ASP A 326 5.80 6.03 -8.58
C ASP A 326 6.88 7.10 -8.43
N ALA A 327 6.55 8.36 -8.74
CA ALA A 327 7.45 9.49 -8.54
C ALA A 327 7.83 9.71 -7.05
N PHE A 328 6.97 9.32 -6.11
CA PHE A 328 7.27 9.39 -4.66
C PHE A 328 8.21 8.27 -4.20
N ALA A 329 8.33 7.19 -4.97
CA ALA A 329 9.13 6.01 -4.62
C ALA A 329 10.64 6.25 -4.76
N GLN A 330 11.02 7.30 -5.50
CA GLN A 330 12.40 7.65 -5.75
C GLN A 330 13.05 8.21 -4.49
N ILE A 331 14.19 7.65 -4.12
CA ILE A 331 15.10 8.20 -3.12
C ILE A 331 15.66 9.50 -3.71
N ASN A 332 15.11 10.61 -3.23
CA ASN A 332 15.55 11.94 -3.59
C ASN A 332 16.52 12.41 -2.51
N THR A 333 17.72 12.85 -2.89
CA THR A 333 18.61 13.55 -1.96
C THR A 333 17.96 14.88 -1.56
N MET A 334 17.19 14.87 -0.48
CA MET A 334 16.37 16.01 -0.02
C MET A 334 17.21 17.11 0.65
N GLN A 335 18.51 16.86 0.87
CA GLN A 335 19.44 17.91 1.27
C GLN A 335 19.79 18.80 0.07
N SER A 336 19.12 19.93 -0.02
CA SER A 336 19.55 21.06 -0.83
C SER A 336 19.74 22.26 0.08
N PRO A 337 20.70 23.16 -0.23
CA PRO A 337 20.77 24.45 0.44
C PRO A 337 19.42 25.18 0.34
N PRO A 338 19.13 26.07 1.30
CA PRO A 338 17.90 26.86 1.26
C PRO A 338 17.77 27.59 -0.08
N LEU A 339 16.54 27.73 -0.57
CA LEU A 339 16.28 28.35 -1.88
C LEU A 339 16.69 29.84 -1.92
N ASN A 340 16.72 30.54 -0.78
CA ASN A 340 17.10 31.94 -0.70
C ASN A 340 17.53 32.32 0.74
N ASP A 341 18.64 33.04 0.90
CA ASP A 341 19.15 33.51 2.22
C ASP A 341 18.54 34.85 2.68
N ASN A 342 17.55 35.38 1.95
CA ASN A 342 16.92 36.67 2.25
C ASN A 342 15.92 36.59 3.43
N SER A 343 16.11 37.47 4.42
CA SER A 343 15.37 37.50 5.71
C SER A 343 13.83 37.43 5.61
N TRP A 344 13.22 38.10 4.62
CA TRP A 344 11.76 38.08 4.45
C TRP A 344 11.23 36.78 3.83
N PHE A 345 12.00 36.15 2.93
CA PHE A 345 11.70 34.81 2.42
C PHE A 345 11.87 33.79 3.54
N SER A 346 12.86 33.94 4.42
CA SER A 346 13.04 33.11 5.61
C SER A 346 11.83 33.19 6.55
N TYR A 347 11.25 34.39 6.71
CA TYR A 347 10.01 34.57 7.49
C TYR A 347 8.79 33.88 6.84
N LEU A 348 8.59 34.00 5.52
CA LEU A 348 7.52 33.30 4.82
C LEU A 348 7.70 31.77 4.79
N SER A 349 8.94 31.32 4.69
CA SER A 349 9.30 29.89 4.76
C SER A 349 9.06 29.32 6.17
N PHE A 350 9.30 30.12 7.21
CA PHE A 350 8.96 29.79 8.59
C PHE A 350 7.44 29.68 8.79
N LEU A 351 6.65 30.51 8.11
CA LEU A 351 5.18 30.46 8.13
C LEU A 351 4.59 29.36 7.22
N GLY A 352 5.41 28.54 6.55
CA GLY A 352 4.96 27.45 5.69
C GLY A 352 4.35 27.90 4.36
N ALA A 353 4.55 29.15 3.95
CA ALA A 353 3.95 29.71 2.73
C ALA A 353 4.80 29.50 1.47
N VAL A 354 6.09 29.15 1.61
CA VAL A 354 7.05 29.01 0.51
C VAL A 354 7.95 27.79 0.78
N PRO A 355 8.30 26.98 -0.24
CA PRO A 355 9.22 25.85 -0.06
C PRO A 355 10.57 26.30 0.50
N ARG A 356 11.08 25.57 1.50
CA ARG A 356 12.37 25.87 2.14
C ARG A 356 13.59 25.51 1.28
N ASN A 357 13.48 24.43 0.50
CA ASN A 357 14.57 23.90 -0.32
C ASN A 357 14.03 23.24 -1.60
N LYS A 358 14.93 22.86 -2.51
CA LYS A 358 14.57 22.24 -3.80
C LYS A 358 13.82 20.91 -3.64
N GLY A 359 14.16 20.10 -2.64
CA GLY A 359 13.47 18.83 -2.36
C GLY A 359 12.02 19.04 -1.94
N GLU A 360 11.77 20.02 -1.07
CA GLU A 360 10.44 20.42 -0.65
C GLU A 360 9.62 21.00 -1.81
N GLN A 361 10.23 21.84 -2.65
CA GLN A 361 9.58 22.34 -3.86
C GLN A 361 9.15 21.22 -4.81
N ALA A 362 10.02 20.22 -5.03
CA ALA A 362 9.72 19.06 -5.85
C ALA A 362 8.56 18.23 -5.26
N LEU A 363 8.58 17.98 -3.95
CA LEU A 363 7.51 17.28 -3.23
C LEU A 363 6.17 18.02 -3.38
N LEU A 364 6.14 19.32 -3.14
CA LEU A 364 4.92 20.13 -3.27
C LEU A 364 4.38 20.12 -4.69
N LYS A 365 5.25 20.19 -5.71
CA LYS A 365 4.85 20.08 -7.11
C LYS A 365 4.23 18.70 -7.42
N GLN A 366 4.84 17.62 -6.92
CA GLN A 366 4.30 16.26 -7.07
C GLN A 366 2.91 16.13 -6.42
N VAL A 367 2.78 16.61 -5.18
CA VAL A 367 1.51 16.63 -4.43
C VAL A 367 0.45 17.46 -5.16
N GLN A 368 0.82 18.64 -5.66
CA GLN A 368 -0.08 19.52 -6.41
C GLN A 368 -0.57 18.88 -7.70
N HIS A 369 0.32 18.32 -8.52
CA HIS A 369 -0.08 17.67 -9.77
C HIS A 369 -1.03 16.49 -9.53
N ALA A 370 -0.73 15.66 -8.52
CA ALA A 370 -1.62 14.57 -8.15
C ALA A 370 -2.98 15.10 -7.66
N LYS A 371 -3.02 16.15 -6.82
CA LYS A 371 -4.27 16.81 -6.41
C LYS A 371 -5.08 17.35 -7.59
N MET A 372 -4.43 17.87 -8.63
CA MET A 372 -5.12 18.31 -9.85
C MET A 372 -5.78 17.13 -10.55
N LEU A 373 -5.08 16.01 -10.76
CA LEU A 373 -5.69 14.79 -11.32
C LEU A 373 -6.90 14.32 -10.47
N LEU A 374 -6.73 14.25 -9.14
CA LEU A 374 -7.81 13.86 -8.22
C LEU A 374 -9.04 14.79 -8.35
N ASN A 375 -8.80 16.09 -8.50
CA ASN A 375 -9.86 17.07 -8.73
C ASN A 375 -10.53 16.87 -10.09
N SER A 376 -9.76 16.68 -11.17
CA SER A 376 -10.29 16.44 -12.52
C SER A 376 -11.18 15.20 -12.55
N LEU A 377 -10.76 14.09 -11.91
CA LEU A 377 -11.59 12.88 -11.81
C LEU A 377 -12.91 13.14 -11.07
N TYR A 378 -12.88 13.92 -10.00
CA TYR A 378 -14.11 14.31 -9.29
C TYR A 378 -15.03 15.15 -10.19
N MET A 379 -14.48 16.15 -10.87
CA MET A 379 -15.23 17.03 -11.76
C MET A 379 -15.82 16.26 -12.94
N ALA A 380 -15.07 15.32 -13.52
CA ALA A 380 -15.57 14.44 -14.57
C ALA A 380 -16.83 13.71 -14.13
N VAL A 381 -16.81 13.10 -12.93
CA VAL A 381 -17.97 12.38 -12.39
C VAL A 381 -19.17 13.29 -12.12
N VAL A 382 -18.95 14.46 -11.49
CA VAL A 382 -20.03 15.35 -11.06
C VAL A 382 -20.64 16.13 -12.23
N ASP A 383 -19.80 16.60 -13.15
CA ASP A 383 -20.23 17.38 -14.32
C ASP A 383 -20.58 16.48 -15.53
N GLN A 384 -20.45 15.17 -15.39
CA GLN A 384 -20.71 14.18 -16.44
C GLN A 384 -19.97 14.49 -17.74
N TRP A 385 -18.64 14.63 -17.66
CA TRP A 385 -17.83 14.87 -18.86
C TRP A 385 -18.12 13.84 -19.94
N GLN A 386 -18.33 14.31 -21.16
CA GLN A 386 -18.66 13.48 -22.32
C GLN A 386 -17.40 13.15 -23.10
N ILE A 387 -17.35 11.93 -23.64
CA ILE A 387 -16.35 11.47 -24.60
C ILE A 387 -16.97 11.48 -25.99
N ASP A 388 -16.45 12.30 -26.90
CA ASP A 388 -16.81 12.25 -28.32
C ASP A 388 -15.86 11.31 -29.06
N LEU A 389 -16.36 10.14 -29.45
CA LEU A 389 -15.57 9.09 -30.12
C LEU A 389 -15.06 9.49 -31.52
N ASN A 390 -15.55 10.60 -32.09
CA ASN A 390 -15.02 11.15 -33.34
C ASN A 390 -13.69 11.88 -33.14
N TYR A 391 -13.32 12.18 -31.89
CA TYR A 391 -12.08 12.84 -31.55
C TYR A 391 -11.11 11.89 -30.84
N PRO A 392 -9.80 12.06 -31.06
CA PRO A 392 -8.81 11.28 -30.33
C PRO A 392 -8.86 11.62 -28.85
N PHE A 393 -8.39 10.68 -28.04
CA PHE A 393 -8.15 10.93 -26.62
C PHE A 393 -6.75 11.43 -26.37
N GLU A 394 -6.58 12.14 -25.26
CA GLU A 394 -5.29 12.61 -24.80
C GLU A 394 -4.37 11.41 -24.62
N ARG A 395 -3.22 11.45 -25.29
CA ARG A 395 -2.21 10.42 -25.11
C ARG A 395 -1.32 10.81 -23.95
N TYR A 396 -1.44 10.08 -22.85
CA TYR A 396 -0.45 10.12 -21.79
C TYR A 396 0.89 9.66 -22.38
N LYS A 397 1.83 10.60 -22.47
CA LYS A 397 3.20 10.28 -22.81
C LYS A 397 3.90 9.99 -21.50
N ARG A 398 4.20 8.72 -21.28
CA ARG A 398 5.11 8.31 -20.21
C ARG A 398 6.37 9.16 -20.31
N THR A 399 6.63 9.97 -19.31
CA THR A 399 7.97 10.49 -19.07
C THR A 399 8.82 9.27 -18.74
N SER A 400 9.36 8.60 -19.77
CA SER A 400 10.45 7.65 -19.57
C SER A 400 11.48 8.34 -18.69
N ASN A 401 12.07 7.63 -17.74
CA ASN A 401 13.26 8.05 -16.98
C ASN A 401 14.45 8.37 -17.92
N LYS A 402 14.32 9.34 -18.84
CA LYS A 402 15.36 10.34 -18.95
C LYS A 402 15.45 10.89 -17.53
N GLN A 403 16.64 10.74 -16.97
CA GLN A 403 17.10 11.49 -15.82
C GLN A 403 16.24 12.76 -15.67
N PHE A 404 15.84 13.08 -14.45
CA PHE A 404 15.85 14.47 -14.01
C PHE A 404 17.29 14.99 -14.28
N SER A 405 17.64 15.18 -15.54
CA SER A 405 18.90 15.69 -16.01
C SER A 405 18.76 17.16 -15.75
N LYS A 406 19.58 17.63 -14.81
CA LYS A 406 20.16 18.98 -14.64
C LYS A 406 19.62 20.12 -15.52
N GLU A 407 19.37 19.90 -16.81
CA GLU A 407 18.84 20.85 -17.78
C GLU A 407 17.44 21.43 -17.47
N GLU A 408 16.52 20.69 -16.82
CA GLU A 408 15.24 21.30 -16.36
C GLU A 408 15.38 22.07 -15.04
N MET A 409 16.48 21.88 -14.30
CA MET A 409 16.79 22.64 -13.08
C MET A 409 17.58 23.92 -13.35
N ASP A 410 18.30 24.00 -14.47
CA ASP A 410 19.10 25.17 -14.84
C ASP A 410 18.30 26.21 -15.66
N ASN A 411 17.21 25.81 -16.33
CA ASN A 411 16.43 26.70 -17.22
C ASN A 411 15.33 27.55 -16.54
N THR A 412 15.28 27.63 -15.21
CA THR A 412 14.41 28.58 -14.49
C THR A 412 15.17 29.48 -13.51
N ALA A 413 16.48 29.64 -13.69
CA ALA A 413 17.29 30.58 -12.91
C ALA A 413 17.12 32.06 -13.35
N ASP A 414 16.47 32.34 -14.48
CA ASP A 414 16.27 33.70 -15.01
C ASP A 414 14.79 34.10 -15.12
N VAL A 415 14.05 34.05 -14.00
CA VAL A 415 12.81 34.83 -13.87
C VAL A 415 12.96 35.81 -12.71
N ASN A 416 13.60 36.93 -13.02
CA ASN A 416 13.61 38.12 -12.17
C ASN A 416 12.16 38.62 -11.98
N LEU A 417 11.58 38.37 -10.81
CA LEU A 417 10.42 39.12 -10.35
C LEU A 417 10.92 40.49 -9.85
N PHE A 418 10.46 41.54 -10.52
CA PHE A 418 10.71 42.97 -10.30
C PHE A 418 11.98 43.57 -10.93
N ASN A 419 11.88 43.91 -12.21
CA ASN A 419 12.43 45.18 -12.69
C ASN A 419 11.44 45.86 -13.64
N LYS A 420 11.15 47.12 -13.32
CA LYS A 420 10.34 48.05 -14.11
C LYS A 420 11.24 48.61 -15.23
N GLU A 421 10.62 48.83 -16.39
CA GLU A 421 11.15 49.59 -17.55
C GLU A 421 12.15 48.87 -18.48
N ASN A 422 11.63 48.19 -19.50
CA ASN A 422 11.76 48.59 -20.91
C ASN A 422 11.35 47.47 -21.90
N SER A 423 10.23 47.71 -22.58
CA SER A 423 9.97 47.45 -24.00
C SER A 423 10.93 46.52 -24.77
N SER A 424 10.50 45.29 -25.06
CA SER A 424 10.17 44.76 -26.40
C SER A 424 10.39 43.24 -26.53
N ASN A 425 9.34 42.55 -27.02
CA ASN A 425 9.30 41.20 -27.60
C ASN A 425 9.88 40.02 -26.82
N THR A 426 9.01 39.32 -26.07
CA THR A 426 8.90 37.85 -26.15
C THR A 426 7.59 37.39 -25.48
N ASP A 427 6.76 36.70 -26.26
CA ASP A 427 5.39 36.29 -25.92
C ASP A 427 5.34 35.24 -24.80
N MET A 428 4.74 35.62 -23.66
CA MET A 428 4.09 34.69 -22.73
C MET A 428 2.70 34.36 -23.28
N THR A 429 2.47 33.12 -23.69
CA THR A 429 1.12 32.62 -24.02
C THR A 429 0.61 31.69 -22.93
N MET A 430 -0.36 32.20 -22.15
CA MET A 430 -1.39 31.38 -21.52
C MET A 430 -2.47 31.07 -22.57
N PRO A 431 -3.13 29.90 -22.57
CA PRO A 431 -4.29 29.69 -23.43
C PRO A 431 -5.57 30.06 -22.67
N LEU A 432 -6.03 31.30 -22.86
CA LEU A 432 -7.43 31.67 -22.67
C LEU A 432 -7.95 32.24 -24.01
N THR A 433 -8.89 31.50 -24.60
CA THR A 433 -9.88 31.91 -25.62
C THR A 433 -9.36 32.65 -26.87
N ASN A 434 -9.15 31.89 -27.95
CA ASN A 434 -9.08 32.42 -29.31
C ASN A 434 -10.49 32.48 -29.95
N GLN A 435 -10.97 33.68 -30.27
CA GLN A 435 -11.80 33.89 -31.45
C GLN A 435 -10.87 34.29 -32.60
N ALA A 436 -10.56 33.33 -33.48
CA ALA A 436 -10.35 33.48 -34.93
C ALA A 436 -9.73 32.18 -35.49
N THR A 437 -10.60 31.35 -36.07
CA THR A 437 -10.32 30.32 -37.09
C THR A 437 -8.92 29.68 -37.09
N ALA A 438 -8.67 28.83 -36.11
CA ALA A 438 -7.85 27.64 -36.26
C ALA A 438 -8.69 26.49 -35.70
N SER A 439 -8.81 25.39 -36.42
CA SER A 439 -9.49 24.19 -35.91
C SER A 439 -8.78 23.76 -34.62
N ILE A 440 -9.36 24.11 -33.46
CA ILE A 440 -8.97 23.54 -32.18
C ILE A 440 -9.27 22.05 -32.34
N ASN A 441 -8.23 21.25 -32.54
CA ASN A 441 -8.36 19.79 -32.51
C ASN A 441 -8.81 19.44 -31.10
N TYR A 442 -10.12 19.30 -30.91
CA TYR A 442 -10.70 18.84 -29.67
C TYR A 442 -10.13 17.45 -29.35
N VAL A 443 -9.73 17.25 -28.10
CA VAL A 443 -9.14 16.00 -27.60
C VAL A 443 -9.87 15.63 -26.31
N ASN A 444 -10.31 14.38 -26.20
CA ASN A 444 -10.97 13.90 -25.01
C ASN A 444 -9.95 13.71 -23.86
N ALA A 445 -10.19 14.34 -22.72
CA ALA A 445 -9.38 14.13 -21.51
C ALA A 445 -9.50 12.68 -21.00
N LEU A 446 -8.43 12.12 -20.45
CA LEU A 446 -8.43 10.75 -19.92
C LEU A 446 -9.40 10.58 -18.75
N GLU A 447 -9.50 11.60 -17.89
CA GLU A 447 -10.34 11.61 -16.70
C GLU A 447 -11.84 11.50 -17.02
N ALA A 448 -12.25 11.86 -18.25
CA ALA A 448 -13.65 11.75 -18.69
C ALA A 448 -14.18 10.31 -18.58
N VAL A 449 -13.30 9.30 -18.61
CA VAL A 449 -13.70 7.89 -18.41
C VAL A 449 -14.35 7.65 -17.04
N ALA A 450 -14.05 8.47 -16.03
CA ALA A 450 -14.66 8.39 -14.71
C ALA A 450 -16.18 8.60 -14.75
N SER A 451 -16.67 9.43 -15.69
CA SER A 451 -18.11 9.66 -15.93
C SER A 451 -18.87 8.41 -16.37
N TYR A 452 -18.16 7.41 -16.89
CA TYR A 452 -18.74 6.18 -17.45
C TYR A 452 -18.67 4.98 -16.49
N LEU A 453 -18.09 5.16 -15.29
CA LEU A 453 -18.18 4.17 -14.22
C LEU A 453 -19.65 3.92 -13.83
N ASN A 454 -19.95 2.69 -13.38
CA ASN A 454 -21.25 2.41 -12.78
C ASN A 454 -21.45 3.21 -11.47
N LEU A 455 -22.69 3.29 -10.99
CA LEU A 455 -23.03 4.12 -9.84
C LEU A 455 -22.23 3.78 -8.57
N GLU A 456 -22.01 2.49 -8.31
CA GLU A 456 -21.27 2.06 -7.12
C GLU A 456 -19.77 2.40 -7.22
N ASP A 457 -19.17 2.23 -8.39
CA ASP A 457 -17.77 2.63 -8.63
C ASP A 457 -17.61 4.16 -8.60
N LYS A 458 -18.61 4.95 -9.02
CA LYS A 458 -18.62 6.42 -8.86
C LYS A 458 -18.66 6.84 -7.39
N LYS A 459 -19.53 6.21 -6.59
CA LYS A 459 -19.59 6.44 -5.14
C LYS A 459 -18.27 6.08 -4.48
N GLU A 460 -17.66 4.96 -4.85
CA GLU A 460 -16.38 4.54 -4.30
C GLU A 460 -15.24 5.48 -4.73
N LEU A 461 -15.24 5.96 -5.97
CA LEU A 461 -14.32 7.02 -6.43
C LEU A 461 -14.43 8.25 -5.52
N CYS A 462 -15.63 8.79 -5.34
CA CYS A 462 -15.85 9.96 -4.47
C CYS A 462 -15.41 9.69 -3.03
N ASN A 463 -15.69 8.51 -2.49
CA ASN A 463 -15.25 8.07 -1.16
C ASN A 463 -13.71 8.03 -1.04
N ILE A 464 -13.01 7.48 -2.05
CA ILE A 464 -11.53 7.52 -2.12
C ILE A 464 -11.03 8.97 -2.07
N LEU A 465 -11.66 9.86 -2.84
CA LEU A 465 -11.31 11.28 -2.88
C LEU A 465 -11.67 12.05 -1.60
N GLY A 466 -12.42 11.43 -0.68
CA GLY A 466 -12.91 12.09 0.54
C GLY A 466 -13.95 13.16 0.26
N ARG A 467 -14.80 12.94 -0.77
CA ARG A 467 -15.87 13.86 -1.18
C ARG A 467 -17.19 13.11 -1.31
N PRO A 468 -18.34 13.76 -1.06
CA PRO A 468 -19.64 13.14 -1.30
C PRO A 468 -19.88 12.96 -2.80
N TYR A 469 -20.59 11.88 -3.17
CA TYR A 469 -21.13 11.75 -4.51
C TYR A 469 -22.38 12.63 -4.66
N ILE A 470 -22.46 13.42 -5.73
CA ILE A 470 -23.60 14.30 -6.02
C ILE A 470 -24.39 13.66 -7.17
N ALA A 471 -25.60 13.19 -6.88
CA ALA A 471 -26.51 12.66 -7.89
C ALA A 471 -26.95 13.81 -8.82
N THR A 472 -26.93 13.54 -10.11
CA THR A 472 -27.19 14.56 -11.15
C THR A 472 -28.68 14.68 -11.50
N GLU A 473 -29.55 13.94 -10.81
CA GLU A 473 -31.00 13.85 -11.11
C GLU A 473 -31.82 15.11 -10.79
N ASN A 474 -31.22 16.22 -10.35
CA ASN A 474 -31.97 17.40 -9.89
C ASN A 474 -31.81 18.69 -10.72
N LYS A 475 -31.07 18.71 -11.85
CA LYS A 475 -30.88 19.98 -12.60
C LYS A 475 -31.97 20.32 -13.63
N ASN A 476 -32.90 19.42 -13.94
CA ASN A 476 -33.92 19.66 -14.97
C ASN A 476 -35.33 20.01 -14.45
N ASN A 477 -35.54 20.06 -13.13
CA ASN A 477 -36.89 20.30 -12.56
C ASN A 477 -37.10 21.69 -11.96
N GLU A 478 -36.10 22.58 -11.94
CA GLU A 478 -36.25 23.94 -11.38
C GLU A 478 -36.40 25.06 -12.42
N VAL A 479 -36.51 24.74 -13.73
CA VAL A 479 -36.66 25.76 -14.79
C VAL A 479 -38.09 25.84 -15.36
N ASN A 480 -39.04 25.01 -14.91
CA ASN A 480 -40.41 24.96 -15.46
C ASN A 480 -41.56 25.33 -14.50
N GLN A 481 -41.27 26.01 -13.38
CA GLN A 481 -42.27 26.68 -12.52
C GLN A 481 -41.59 27.99 -12.06
N GLU A 482 -41.98 29.23 -12.38
CA GLU A 482 -43.27 29.82 -12.72
C GLU A 482 -43.04 31.00 -13.70
N VAL A 483 -43.44 30.83 -14.96
CA VAL A 483 -43.92 31.95 -15.80
C VAL A 483 -45.36 31.59 -16.13
N ASN A 484 -46.28 32.02 -15.28
CA ASN A 484 -47.70 32.23 -15.55
C ASN A 484 -48.39 32.68 -14.26
N PHE A 485 -48.61 33.98 -14.07
CA PHE A 485 -49.95 34.53 -13.90
C PHE A 485 -49.92 36.05 -14.03
N SER A 486 -50.63 36.51 -15.06
CA SER A 486 -50.94 37.91 -15.38
C SER A 486 -52.20 38.37 -14.64
N MET A 487 -52.32 39.70 -14.51
CA MET A 487 -53.52 40.52 -14.29
C MET A 487 -54.18 40.52 -12.90
N ASN A 488 -53.93 41.61 -12.16
CA ASN A 488 -54.96 42.62 -11.88
C ASN A 488 -54.33 44.02 -11.85
#